data_AF-A0A1H6A9B6-F1
#
_entry.id   AF-A0A1H6A9B6-F1
#
_cell.length_a   1.000
_cell.length_b   1.000
_cell.length_c   1.000
_cell.angle_alpha   90.00
_cell.angle_beta   90.00
_cell.angle_gamma   90.00
#
_symmetry.space_group_name_H-M   'P 1'
#
loop_
_entity.id
_entity.type
_entity.pdbx_description
1 polymer ?
#
loop_
_entity_poly.entity_id
_entity_poly.type
_entity_poly.pdbx_seq_one_letter_code
_entity_poly.pdbx_strand_id
1 'polypeptide(L)'
;MKILIGKKEFKKINADFRRVSSDLLNSQDIDEALRLLKIFLNYIDNQPLIKDFILKNEVVTYDMKTVINQRPYMEIFQLPLDKSEEISYIYQLLKYVAQNNRDYRGLCDGYSDTYSSSVLKFNSMVTKRLYTSIADYLGGIAIDMEYDQNSNSGIKIEGNVGQLNFAQTGGVVNAVQDNNSEMDLMRLSQELVRLLKESNLPEEEKEEAIDLVETATDQIESQKPKRGILKATSEKLSYINTIAGDGTSLAEHAKKFMDILGIG
;
A
#
# COMPACT_ATOMS: atom_id res chain seq x y z
N MET A 1 -9.35 0.81 0.83
CA MET A 1 -10.66 0.70 1.53
C MET A 1 -10.79 1.83 2.58
N LYS A 2 -11.99 2.16 3.08
CA LYS A 2 -12.17 3.09 4.22
C LYS A 2 -12.45 2.28 5.48
N ILE A 3 -11.54 2.34 6.45
CA ILE A 3 -11.58 1.51 7.65
C ILE A 3 -11.71 2.42 8.88
N LEU A 4 -12.85 2.34 9.56
CA LEU A 4 -13.14 3.07 10.80
C LEU A 4 -12.92 2.12 11.98
N ILE A 5 -11.90 2.38 12.81
CA ILE A 5 -11.57 1.53 13.97
C ILE A 5 -11.39 2.40 15.22
N GLY A 6 -12.06 2.02 16.31
CA GLY A 6 -11.88 2.65 17.62
C GLY A 6 -10.63 2.14 18.36
N LYS A 7 -9.99 2.98 19.17
CA LYS A 7 -8.75 2.65 19.93
C LYS A 7 -8.82 1.33 20.71
N LYS A 8 -9.99 0.97 21.26
CA LYS A 8 -10.22 -0.30 21.97
C LYS A 8 -10.22 -1.52 21.04
N GLU A 9 -10.78 -1.37 19.85
CA GLU A 9 -10.84 -2.42 18.82
C GLU A 9 -9.47 -2.59 18.15
N PHE A 10 -8.80 -1.49 17.82
CA PHE A 10 -7.42 -1.50 17.35
C PHE A 10 -6.48 -2.26 18.31
N LYS A 11 -6.59 -2.00 19.62
CA LYS A 11 -5.81 -2.73 20.65
C LYS A 11 -6.08 -4.25 20.65
N LYS A 12 -7.32 -4.69 20.35
CA LYS A 12 -7.62 -6.12 20.17
C LYS A 12 -6.95 -6.67 18.91
N ILE A 13 -7.08 -5.98 17.78
CA ILE A 13 -6.49 -6.39 16.50
C ILE A 13 -4.98 -6.58 16.64
N ASN A 14 -4.28 -5.61 17.23
CA ASN A 14 -2.84 -5.68 17.46
C ASN A 14 -2.46 -6.84 18.43
N ALA A 15 -3.26 -7.09 19.47
CA ALA A 15 -3.03 -8.19 20.40
C ALA A 15 -3.25 -9.57 19.76
N ASP A 16 -4.35 -9.77 19.03
CA ASP A 16 -4.65 -11.02 18.34
C ASP A 16 -3.65 -11.29 17.21
N PHE A 17 -3.27 -10.27 16.43
CA PHE A 17 -2.21 -10.38 15.43
C PHE A 17 -0.89 -10.89 16.04
N ARG A 18 -0.44 -10.27 17.15
CA ARG A 18 0.78 -10.68 17.86
C ARG A 18 0.68 -12.13 18.35
N ARG A 19 -0.49 -12.55 18.86
CA ARG A 19 -0.74 -13.92 19.32
C ARG A 19 -0.61 -14.93 18.18
N VAL A 20 -1.40 -14.81 17.11
CA VAL A 20 -1.37 -15.78 16.00
C VAL A 20 -0.01 -15.81 15.29
N SER A 21 0.70 -14.67 15.25
CA SER A 21 2.06 -14.60 14.73
C SER A 21 3.06 -15.30 15.66
N SER A 22 2.97 -15.06 16.97
CA SER A 22 3.84 -15.69 17.98
C SER A 22 3.68 -17.21 17.98
N ASP A 23 2.46 -17.71 17.89
CA ASP A 23 2.19 -19.15 17.84
C ASP A 23 2.93 -19.79 16.65
N LEU A 24 2.76 -19.23 15.44
CA LEU A 24 3.45 -19.70 14.23
C LEU A 24 4.97 -19.55 14.33
N LEU A 25 5.49 -18.38 14.73
CA LEU A 25 6.93 -18.11 14.73
C LEU A 25 7.73 -19.01 15.68
N ASN A 26 7.10 -19.50 16.76
CA ASN A 26 7.72 -20.39 17.74
C ASN A 26 7.39 -21.88 17.51
N SER A 27 6.67 -22.22 16.44
CA SER A 27 6.39 -23.60 16.06
C SER A 27 7.67 -24.36 15.70
N GLN A 28 7.68 -25.67 15.98
CA GLN A 28 8.81 -26.58 15.76
C GLN A 28 8.39 -27.88 15.07
N ASP A 29 7.16 -28.34 15.31
CA ASP A 29 6.58 -29.46 14.61
C ASP A 29 6.04 -29.02 13.24
N ILE A 30 6.18 -29.87 12.22
CA ILE A 30 5.86 -29.56 10.82
C ILE A 30 4.35 -29.44 10.59
N ASP A 31 3.57 -30.38 11.15
CA ASP A 31 2.11 -30.40 10.97
C ASP A 31 1.45 -29.27 11.76
N GLU A 32 1.94 -29.02 12.98
CA GLU A 32 1.51 -27.88 13.79
C GLU A 32 1.90 -26.54 13.14
N ALA A 33 3.09 -26.42 12.55
CA ALA A 33 3.49 -25.22 11.80
C ALA A 33 2.56 -24.97 10.60
N LEU A 34 2.17 -26.00 9.85
CA LEU A 34 1.20 -25.88 8.76
C LEU A 34 -0.20 -25.49 9.27
N ARG A 35 -0.64 -26.03 10.42
CA ARG A 35 -1.92 -25.67 11.06
C ARG A 35 -1.92 -24.22 11.53
N LEU A 36 -0.86 -23.78 12.18
CA LEU A 36 -0.67 -22.41 12.67
C LEU A 36 -0.52 -21.42 11.51
N LEU A 37 0.14 -21.82 10.41
CA LEU A 37 0.22 -21.03 9.19
C LEU A 37 -1.18 -20.74 8.62
N LYS A 38 -2.04 -21.76 8.55
CA LYS A 38 -3.43 -21.59 8.11
C LYS A 38 -4.22 -20.64 9.01
N ILE A 39 -4.00 -20.69 10.33
CA ILE A 39 -4.62 -19.76 11.29
C ILE A 39 -4.11 -18.32 11.10
N PHE A 40 -2.80 -18.13 10.96
CA PHE A 40 -2.16 -16.85 10.71
C PHE A 40 -2.65 -16.19 9.41
N LEU A 41 -2.67 -16.94 8.31
CA LEU A 41 -3.18 -16.46 7.01
C LEU A 41 -4.69 -16.19 7.05
N ASN A 42 -5.48 -17.05 7.70
CA ASN A 42 -6.91 -16.81 7.89
C ASN A 42 -7.17 -15.54 8.70
N TYR A 43 -6.34 -15.25 9.71
CA TYR A 43 -6.44 -14.00 10.46
C TYR A 43 -6.10 -12.79 9.58
N ILE A 44 -5.01 -12.85 8.80
CA ILE A 44 -4.63 -11.79 7.85
C ILE A 44 -5.74 -11.53 6.83
N ASP A 45 -6.28 -12.57 6.20
CA ASP A 45 -7.26 -12.43 5.11
C ASP A 45 -8.64 -11.96 5.60
N ASN A 46 -9.03 -12.29 6.84
CA ASN A 46 -10.31 -11.86 7.42
C ASN A 46 -10.23 -10.59 8.28
N GLN A 47 -9.04 -10.01 8.50
CA GLN A 47 -8.87 -8.76 9.24
C GLN A 47 -8.67 -7.59 8.26
N PRO A 48 -9.70 -6.77 7.96
CA PRO A 48 -9.68 -5.83 6.83
C PRO A 48 -8.50 -4.86 6.87
N LEU A 49 -8.12 -4.39 8.06
CA LEU A 49 -6.99 -3.50 8.26
C LEU A 49 -5.66 -4.09 7.78
N ILE A 50 -5.43 -5.38 8.07
CA ILE A 50 -4.20 -6.07 7.71
C ILE A 50 -4.28 -6.51 6.25
N LYS A 51 -5.46 -6.94 5.78
CA LYS A 51 -5.64 -7.32 4.38
C LYS A 51 -5.45 -6.15 3.42
N ASP A 52 -5.94 -4.95 3.74
CA ASP A 52 -5.72 -3.72 2.96
C ASP A 52 -4.23 -3.37 2.87
N PHE A 53 -3.46 -3.52 3.97
CA PHE A 53 -2.00 -3.40 3.96
C PHE A 53 -1.31 -4.44 3.06
N ILE A 54 -1.70 -5.71 3.12
CA ILE A 54 -1.14 -6.74 2.23
C ILE A 54 -1.42 -6.42 0.76
N LEU A 55 -2.66 -6.08 0.42
CA LEU A 55 -3.05 -5.77 -0.97
C LEU A 55 -2.30 -4.57 -1.54
N LYS A 56 -2.01 -3.54 -0.73
CA LYS A 56 -1.19 -2.38 -1.14
C LYS A 56 0.26 -2.74 -1.45
N ASN A 57 0.78 -3.79 -0.83
CA ASN A 57 2.12 -4.30 -1.09
C ASN A 57 2.13 -5.41 -2.15
N GLU A 58 0.99 -5.86 -2.67
CA GLU A 58 0.89 -6.95 -3.66
C GLU A 58 1.25 -6.46 -5.09
N VAL A 59 2.45 -5.88 -5.22
CA VAL A 59 2.95 -5.18 -6.43
C VAL A 59 3.38 -6.11 -7.57
N VAL A 60 3.71 -7.36 -7.24
CA VAL A 60 4.18 -8.40 -8.19
C VAL A 60 3.48 -9.71 -7.87
N THR A 61 2.90 -10.36 -8.89
CA THR A 61 2.35 -11.72 -8.80
C THR A 61 3.42 -12.74 -9.15
N TYR A 62 3.66 -13.70 -8.25
CA TYR A 62 4.70 -14.73 -8.41
C TYR A 62 4.10 -16.10 -8.71
N ASP A 63 4.68 -16.83 -9.67
CA ASP A 63 4.40 -18.26 -9.83
C ASP A 63 5.11 -19.07 -8.72
N MET A 64 4.47 -19.11 -7.55
CA MET A 64 4.98 -19.82 -6.38
C MET A 64 5.12 -21.34 -6.58
N LYS A 65 4.39 -21.93 -7.53
CA LYS A 65 4.60 -23.34 -7.93
C LYS A 65 5.96 -23.50 -8.61
N THR A 66 6.29 -22.61 -9.54
CA THR A 66 7.58 -22.61 -10.23
C THR A 66 8.73 -22.24 -9.29
N VAL A 67 8.58 -21.21 -8.46
CA VAL A 67 9.56 -20.80 -7.44
C VAL A 67 9.95 -21.97 -6.51
N ILE A 68 8.97 -22.72 -5.99
CA ILE A 68 9.23 -23.88 -5.12
C ILE A 68 9.86 -25.03 -5.91
N ASN A 69 9.31 -25.37 -7.09
CA ASN A 69 9.79 -26.52 -7.87
C ASN A 69 11.19 -26.32 -8.49
N GLN A 70 11.59 -25.08 -8.75
CA GLN A 70 12.92 -24.74 -9.31
C GLN A 70 13.95 -24.38 -8.23
N ARG A 71 13.54 -24.30 -6.96
CA ARG A 71 14.47 -24.07 -5.84
C ARG A 71 15.48 -25.23 -5.79
N PRO A 72 16.80 -24.98 -5.83
CA PRO A 72 17.77 -26.05 -5.75
C PRO A 72 17.67 -26.79 -4.40
N TYR A 73 18.05 -28.06 -4.40
CA TYR A 73 18.00 -28.90 -3.20
C TYR A 73 18.85 -28.29 -2.08
N MET A 74 18.26 -28.15 -0.89
CA MET A 74 18.87 -27.55 0.30
C MET A 74 19.29 -26.06 0.18
N GLU A 75 18.92 -25.35 -0.89
CA GLU A 75 19.03 -23.89 -0.93
C GLU A 75 17.94 -23.22 -0.09
N ILE A 76 18.22 -22.04 0.45
CA ILE A 76 17.23 -21.18 1.14
C ILE A 76 16.50 -20.29 0.13
N PHE A 77 15.31 -19.77 0.49
CA PHE A 77 14.63 -18.79 -0.34
C PHE A 77 15.42 -17.48 -0.38
N GLN A 78 15.75 -17.04 -1.60
CA GLN A 78 16.19 -15.67 -1.87
C GLN A 78 14.96 -14.77 -1.86
N LEU A 79 14.99 -13.73 -1.04
CA LEU A 79 13.89 -12.79 -0.87
C LEU A 79 14.16 -11.51 -1.70
N PRO A 80 13.13 -10.86 -2.25
CA PRO A 80 13.29 -9.55 -2.88
C PRO A 80 13.91 -8.51 -1.93
N LEU A 81 14.61 -7.53 -2.51
CA LEU A 81 15.24 -6.44 -1.74
C LEU A 81 14.32 -5.24 -1.54
N ASP A 82 13.35 -5.03 -2.44
CA ASP A 82 12.29 -4.06 -2.22
C ASP A 82 11.31 -4.55 -1.14
N LYS A 83 10.82 -3.63 -0.30
CA LYS A 83 10.00 -3.96 0.86
C LYS A 83 8.60 -4.44 0.45
N SER A 84 8.00 -3.83 -0.56
CA SER A 84 6.67 -4.22 -1.06
C SER A 84 6.76 -5.56 -1.78
N GLU A 85 7.78 -5.75 -2.63
CA GLU A 85 8.06 -7.04 -3.26
C GLU A 85 8.33 -8.14 -2.23
N GLU A 86 9.09 -7.88 -1.16
CA GLU A 86 9.36 -8.84 -0.08
C GLU A 86 8.05 -9.25 0.64
N ILE A 87 7.20 -8.28 0.99
CA ILE A 87 5.90 -8.54 1.61
C ILE A 87 5.01 -9.37 0.67
N SER A 88 4.92 -8.99 -0.60
CA SER A 88 4.16 -9.69 -1.64
C SER A 88 4.61 -11.13 -1.80
N TYR A 89 5.93 -11.33 -1.94
CA TYR A 89 6.56 -12.62 -2.14
C TYR A 89 6.31 -13.55 -0.94
N ILE A 90 6.60 -13.10 0.28
CA ILE A 90 6.44 -13.94 1.47
C ILE A 90 4.97 -14.29 1.70
N TYR A 91 4.05 -13.33 1.54
CA TYR A 91 2.62 -13.60 1.66
C TYR A 91 2.13 -14.62 0.62
N GLN A 92 2.49 -14.46 -0.66
CA GLN A 92 2.11 -15.41 -1.72
C GLN A 92 2.74 -16.80 -1.52
N LEU A 93 4.01 -16.89 -1.10
CA LEU A 93 4.70 -18.15 -0.81
C LEU A 93 3.97 -18.94 0.28
N LEU A 94 3.72 -18.27 1.41
CA LEU A 94 3.03 -18.83 2.55
C LEU A 94 1.59 -19.24 2.19
N LYS A 95 0.87 -18.40 1.45
CA LYS A 95 -0.51 -18.66 1.00
C LYS A 95 -0.58 -19.86 0.04
N TYR A 96 0.34 -19.95 -0.92
CA TYR A 96 0.41 -21.07 -1.85
C TYR A 96 0.56 -22.41 -1.12
N VAL A 97 1.47 -22.50 -0.13
CA VAL A 97 1.67 -23.74 0.65
C VAL A 97 0.45 -24.11 1.48
N ALA A 98 -0.13 -23.13 2.18
CA ALA A 98 -1.32 -23.35 3.00
C ALA A 98 -2.53 -23.85 2.20
N GLN A 99 -2.74 -23.31 0.99
CA GLN A 99 -3.87 -23.66 0.11
C GLN A 99 -3.68 -25.01 -0.60
N ASN A 100 -2.45 -25.33 -1.02
CA ASN A 100 -2.17 -26.54 -1.80
C ASN A 100 -1.87 -27.77 -0.93
N ASN A 101 -2.01 -27.67 0.40
CA ASN A 101 -1.60 -28.68 1.39
C ASN A 101 -0.18 -29.22 1.10
N ARG A 102 0.73 -28.34 0.69
CA ARG A 102 2.12 -28.71 0.43
C ARG A 102 2.82 -28.99 1.76
N ASP A 103 3.78 -29.90 1.71
CA ASP A 103 4.61 -30.24 2.85
C ASP A 103 5.37 -29.00 3.34
N TYR A 104 5.10 -28.57 4.57
CA TYR A 104 5.73 -27.40 5.19
C TYR A 104 7.23 -27.64 5.40
N ARG A 105 7.66 -28.90 5.58
CA ARG A 105 9.06 -29.33 5.58
C ARG A 105 9.81 -28.88 4.32
N GLY A 106 9.16 -28.99 3.15
CA GLY A 106 9.76 -28.60 1.87
C GLY A 106 10.02 -27.09 1.75
N LEU A 107 9.33 -26.24 2.52
CA LEU A 107 9.74 -24.86 2.70
C LEU A 107 11.02 -24.77 3.54
N CYS A 108 11.07 -25.53 4.62
CA CYS A 108 12.10 -25.47 5.66
C CYS A 108 13.41 -26.22 5.32
N ASP A 109 13.43 -27.07 4.29
CA ASP A 109 14.63 -27.70 3.76
C ASP A 109 15.74 -26.65 3.53
N GLY A 110 17.01 -26.99 3.77
CA GLY A 110 18.14 -26.08 3.65
C GLY A 110 18.36 -25.08 4.79
N TYR A 111 17.35 -24.84 5.66
CA TYR A 111 17.52 -23.92 6.78
C TYR A 111 18.33 -24.55 7.94
N SER A 112 18.22 -25.86 8.18
CA SER A 112 19.00 -26.60 9.19
C SER A 112 19.03 -28.12 8.90
N ASP A 113 19.84 -28.86 9.67
CA ASP A 113 20.00 -30.31 9.57
C ASP A 113 18.91 -31.11 10.31
N THR A 114 18.09 -30.46 11.15
CA THR A 114 16.98 -31.11 11.88
C THR A 114 15.66 -30.42 11.60
N TYR A 115 14.56 -31.17 11.56
CA TYR A 115 13.25 -30.63 11.19
C TYR A 115 12.79 -29.49 12.10
N SER A 116 12.91 -29.62 13.43
CA SER A 116 12.54 -28.56 14.38
C SER A 116 13.37 -27.29 14.18
N SER A 117 14.70 -27.42 14.06
CA SER A 117 15.58 -26.28 13.80
C SER A 117 15.30 -25.64 12.43
N SER A 118 14.95 -26.43 11.42
CA SER A 118 14.59 -25.95 10.09
C SER A 118 13.28 -25.16 10.10
N VAL A 119 12.24 -25.61 10.82
CA VAL A 119 10.98 -24.86 10.99
C VAL A 119 11.24 -23.53 11.69
N LEU A 120 11.97 -23.52 12.82
CA LEU A 120 12.32 -22.29 13.55
C LEU A 120 13.16 -21.33 12.70
N LYS A 121 14.11 -21.84 11.92
CA LYS A 121 15.03 -21.01 11.13
C LYS A 121 14.38 -20.49 9.85
N PHE A 122 13.51 -21.26 9.20
CA PHE A 122 12.61 -20.75 8.16
C PHE A 122 11.71 -19.64 8.73
N ASN A 123 11.04 -19.89 9.86
CA ASN A 123 10.15 -18.90 10.47
C ASN A 123 10.87 -17.61 10.88
N SER A 124 12.07 -17.69 11.46
CA SER A 124 12.83 -16.51 11.88
C SER A 124 13.47 -15.74 10.72
N MET A 125 13.79 -16.41 9.59
CA MET A 125 14.39 -15.77 8.41
C MET A 125 13.37 -15.27 7.37
N VAL A 126 12.21 -15.93 7.25
CA VAL A 126 11.18 -15.66 6.22
C VAL A 126 9.90 -15.13 6.87
N THR A 127 9.14 -15.98 7.56
CA THR A 127 7.82 -15.62 8.16
C THR A 127 7.89 -14.37 9.03
N LYS A 128 8.98 -14.20 9.79
CA LYS A 128 9.21 -13.05 10.67
C LYS A 128 9.23 -11.70 9.93
N ARG A 129 9.68 -11.64 8.67
CA ARG A 129 9.76 -10.38 7.90
C ARG A 129 8.38 -9.84 7.55
N LEU A 130 7.47 -10.74 7.15
CA LEU A 130 6.06 -10.42 6.95
C LEU A 130 5.40 -9.99 8.27
N TYR A 131 5.65 -10.74 9.36
CA TYR A 131 5.19 -10.35 10.70
C TYR A 131 5.65 -8.94 11.09
N THR A 132 6.95 -8.66 10.98
CA THR A 132 7.55 -7.36 11.34
C THR A 132 6.94 -6.24 10.48
N SER A 133 6.79 -6.44 9.17
CA SER A 133 6.19 -5.43 8.30
C SER A 133 4.76 -5.05 8.68
N ILE A 134 3.92 -6.04 9.04
CA ILE A 134 2.57 -5.79 9.56
C ILE A 134 2.62 -5.18 10.97
N ALA A 135 3.52 -5.63 11.83
CA ALA A 135 3.67 -5.13 13.20
C ALA A 135 4.12 -3.66 13.23
N ASP A 136 5.01 -3.26 12.33
CA ASP A 136 5.47 -1.88 12.14
C ASP A 136 4.33 -0.98 11.63
N TYR A 137 3.54 -1.46 10.66
CA TYR A 137 2.35 -0.77 10.16
C TYR A 137 1.32 -0.51 11.27
N LEU A 138 1.00 -1.55 12.06
CA LEU A 138 0.15 -1.39 13.24
C LEU A 138 0.83 -0.49 14.30
N GLY A 139 2.15 -0.52 14.41
CA GLY A 139 2.94 0.37 15.28
C GLY A 139 2.74 1.85 14.94
N GLY A 140 2.82 2.21 13.65
CA GLY A 140 2.54 3.56 13.17
C GLY A 140 1.14 4.03 13.56
N ILE A 141 0.11 3.24 13.21
CA ILE A 141 -1.28 3.52 13.58
C ILE A 141 -1.43 3.70 15.10
N ALA A 142 -0.73 2.90 15.92
CA ALA A 142 -0.80 3.00 17.37
C ALA A 142 -0.26 4.35 17.89
N ILE A 143 0.82 4.86 17.30
CA ILE A 143 1.40 6.17 17.61
C ILE A 143 0.40 7.28 17.25
N ASP A 144 -0.22 7.19 16.07
CA ASP A 144 -1.24 8.15 15.62
C ASP A 144 -2.46 8.14 16.56
N MET A 145 -2.89 6.95 17.01
CA MET A 145 -3.94 6.77 18.03
C MET A 145 -3.58 7.36 19.40
N GLU A 146 -2.30 7.57 19.69
CA GLU A 146 -1.79 8.09 20.97
C GLU A 146 -1.39 9.57 20.91
N TYR A 147 -1.31 10.16 19.72
CA TYR A 147 -1.24 11.60 19.51
C TYR A 147 -2.62 12.28 19.68
N ASP A 148 -3.71 11.63 19.22
CA ASP A 148 -5.10 12.14 19.29
C ASP A 148 -5.77 11.98 20.68
N GLN A 149 -5.08 12.39 21.76
CA GLN A 149 -5.56 12.16 23.15
C GLN A 149 -6.75 13.05 23.57
N ASN A 150 -7.11 14.04 22.76
CA ASN A 150 -8.15 15.03 23.10
C ASN A 150 -9.50 14.80 22.40
N SER A 151 -9.63 13.79 21.54
CA SER A 151 -10.88 13.49 20.84
C SER A 151 -11.35 12.06 21.14
N ASN A 152 -12.64 11.91 21.47
CA ASN A 152 -13.25 10.60 21.80
C ASN A 152 -13.63 9.84 20.52
N SER A 153 -12.85 10.01 19.45
CA SER A 153 -13.15 9.66 18.06
C SER A 153 -12.47 8.36 17.66
N GLY A 154 -13.15 7.50 16.91
CA GLY A 154 -12.47 6.40 16.19
C GLY A 154 -11.68 6.93 14.99
N ILE A 155 -10.55 6.30 14.67
CA ILE A 155 -9.69 6.76 13.58
C ILE A 155 -10.21 6.25 12.24
N LYS A 156 -10.20 7.15 11.25
CA LYS A 156 -10.42 6.87 9.83
C LYS A 156 -9.08 6.49 9.20
N ILE A 157 -8.86 5.20 9.05
CA ILE A 157 -7.74 4.67 8.26
C ILE A 157 -8.23 4.61 6.82
N GLU A 158 -7.95 5.69 6.09
CA GLU A 158 -8.15 5.78 4.66
C GLU A 158 -6.88 5.36 3.93
N GLY A 159 -7.03 4.50 2.94
CA GLY A 159 -6.44 4.78 1.62
C GLY A 159 -4.95 4.55 1.45
N ASN A 160 -4.06 5.08 2.28
CA ASN A 160 -2.61 4.94 2.18
C ASN A 160 -1.90 5.20 3.53
N VAL A 161 -0.79 4.49 3.77
CA VAL A 161 0.02 4.70 4.99
C VAL A 161 0.93 5.91 4.77
N GLY A 162 0.37 7.11 4.94
CA GLY A 162 1.08 8.36 4.71
C GLY A 162 0.23 9.63 4.87
N GLN A 163 -1.11 9.53 4.76
CA GLN A 163 -2.00 10.68 4.94
C GLN A 163 -3.25 10.31 5.76
N LEU A 164 -3.35 10.89 6.96
CA LEU A 164 -4.50 10.75 7.86
C LEU A 164 -5.47 11.93 7.66
N ASN A 165 -6.62 11.67 7.03
CA ASN A 165 -7.65 12.69 6.83
C ASN A 165 -8.50 12.90 8.10
N PHE A 166 -8.22 13.99 8.81
CA PHE A 166 -9.05 14.46 9.94
C PHE A 166 -10.38 15.00 9.45
N ALA A 167 -11.48 14.39 9.87
CA ALA A 167 -12.82 14.89 9.61
C ALA A 167 -13.39 15.58 10.87
N GLN A 168 -13.26 16.90 10.95
CA GLN A 168 -14.04 17.69 11.90
C GLN A 168 -15.54 17.60 11.58
N THR A 169 -16.35 17.74 12.62
CA THR A 169 -17.81 17.62 12.60
C THR A 169 -18.45 18.58 11.58
N GLY A 170 -19.17 18.02 10.59
CA GLY A 170 -20.14 18.78 9.78
C GLY A 170 -19.76 19.11 8.33
N GLY A 171 -18.56 18.78 7.85
CA GLY A 171 -18.16 18.97 6.45
C GLY A 171 -18.34 17.73 5.58
N VAL A 172 -19.10 17.83 4.48
CA VAL A 172 -19.06 16.84 3.39
C VAL A 172 -17.72 16.98 2.66
N VAL A 173 -16.96 15.89 2.56
CA VAL A 173 -15.75 15.82 1.74
C VAL A 173 -15.87 14.62 0.83
N ASN A 174 -16.00 14.89 -0.47
CA ASN A 174 -15.79 13.90 -1.51
C ASN A 174 -14.27 13.65 -1.61
N ALA A 175 -13.87 12.38 -1.56
CA ALA A 175 -12.52 11.96 -1.87
C ALA A 175 -12.64 10.85 -2.92
N VAL A 176 -12.55 11.26 -4.18
CA VAL A 176 -12.37 10.35 -5.31
C VAL A 176 -10.87 10.30 -5.59
N GLN A 177 -10.27 9.12 -5.52
CA GLN A 177 -9.23 8.82 -6.50
C GLN A 177 -9.12 7.34 -6.82
N ASP A 178 -8.76 7.11 -8.07
CA ASP A 178 -8.72 5.84 -8.78
C ASP A 178 -7.27 5.45 -9.08
N ASN A 179 -6.99 4.15 -9.22
CA ASN A 179 -5.63 3.65 -9.35
C ASN A 179 -5.08 3.92 -10.76
N ASN A 180 -3.99 4.68 -10.90
CA ASN A 180 -2.99 4.42 -11.94
C ASN A 180 -1.68 5.20 -11.75
N SER A 181 -0.59 4.44 -11.53
CA SER A 181 0.83 4.84 -11.45
C SER A 181 1.18 5.92 -10.43
N GLU A 182 2.06 5.61 -9.46
CA GLU A 182 2.82 6.63 -8.73
C GLU A 182 3.81 7.31 -9.70
N MET A 183 3.26 8.32 -10.36
CA MET A 183 4.00 9.39 -10.98
C MET A 183 4.14 10.45 -9.89
N ASP A 184 5.36 10.57 -9.35
CA ASP A 184 5.79 11.71 -8.52
C ASP A 184 5.16 13.00 -9.06
N LEU A 185 4.63 13.87 -8.20
CA LEU A 185 3.96 15.11 -8.61
C LEU A 185 4.84 15.91 -9.58
N MET A 186 6.15 15.93 -9.34
CA MET A 186 7.12 16.58 -10.23
C MET A 186 7.17 15.93 -11.62
N ARG A 187 7.11 14.59 -11.70
CA ARG A 187 7.06 13.82 -12.96
C ARG A 187 5.71 14.00 -13.67
N LEU A 188 4.61 14.07 -12.92
CA LEU A 188 3.26 14.30 -13.46
C LEU A 188 3.11 15.71 -14.02
N SER A 189 3.63 16.70 -13.31
CA SER A 189 3.73 18.08 -13.77
C SER A 189 4.51 18.19 -15.08
N GLN A 190 5.70 17.58 -15.14
CA GLN A 190 6.54 17.56 -16.34
C GLN A 190 5.86 16.87 -17.54
N GLU A 191 5.18 15.74 -17.33
CA GLU A 191 4.48 15.02 -18.39
C GLU A 191 3.22 15.79 -18.86
N LEU A 192 2.47 16.40 -17.95
CA LEU A 192 1.34 17.27 -18.27
C LEU A 192 1.75 18.53 -19.05
N VAL A 193 2.82 19.22 -18.61
CA VAL A 193 3.37 20.39 -19.31
C VAL A 193 3.87 20.02 -20.71
N ARG A 194 4.47 18.83 -20.87
CA ARG A 194 4.86 18.30 -22.18
C ARG A 194 3.64 18.04 -23.07
N LEU A 195 2.62 17.35 -22.56
CA LEU A 195 1.38 17.04 -23.29
C LEU A 195 0.62 18.32 -23.69
N LEU A 196 0.61 19.34 -22.84
CA LEU A 196 0.07 20.66 -23.17
C LEU A 196 0.82 21.27 -24.36
N LYS A 197 2.16 21.32 -24.33
CA LYS A 197 3.01 21.84 -25.41
C LYS A 197 2.85 21.07 -26.73
N GLU A 198 2.67 19.75 -26.66
CA GLU A 198 2.46 18.87 -27.83
C GLU A 198 1.00 18.90 -28.37
N SER A 199 0.07 19.59 -27.71
CA SER A 199 -1.34 19.61 -28.10
C SER A 199 -1.71 20.65 -29.16
N ASN A 200 -2.74 20.34 -29.96
CA ASN A 200 -3.34 21.22 -30.97
C ASN A 200 -4.32 22.26 -30.37
N LEU A 201 -4.21 22.56 -29.07
CA LEU A 201 -5.03 23.58 -28.41
C LEU A 201 -4.54 24.99 -28.78
N PRO A 202 -5.37 26.05 -28.59
CA PRO A 202 -4.92 27.43 -28.81
C PRO A 202 -3.71 27.78 -27.94
N GLU A 203 -2.79 28.60 -28.45
CA GLU A 203 -1.53 28.88 -27.75
C GLU A 203 -1.73 29.59 -26.40
N GLU A 204 -2.65 30.57 -26.36
CA GLU A 204 -3.07 31.28 -25.14
C GLU A 204 -3.62 30.32 -24.06
N GLU A 205 -4.37 29.30 -24.48
CA GLU A 205 -4.89 28.27 -23.57
C GLU A 205 -3.78 27.37 -23.00
N LYS A 206 -2.77 27.05 -23.82
CA LYS A 206 -1.62 26.25 -23.40
C LYS A 206 -0.71 27.01 -22.44
N GLU A 207 -0.33 28.26 -22.77
CA GLU A 207 0.57 29.05 -21.93
C GLU A 207 0.00 29.29 -20.54
N GLU A 208 -1.28 29.69 -20.43
CA GLU A 208 -1.93 29.89 -19.12
C GLU A 208 -2.07 28.56 -18.34
N ALA A 209 -2.37 27.44 -19.01
CA ALA A 209 -2.43 26.14 -18.35
C ALA A 209 -1.06 25.67 -17.82
N ILE A 210 0.02 25.96 -18.55
CA ILE A 210 1.40 25.61 -18.15
C ILE A 210 1.82 26.44 -16.92
N ASP A 211 1.65 27.77 -16.95
CA ASP A 211 2.01 28.65 -15.83
C ASP A 211 1.26 28.27 -14.53
N LEU A 212 -0.02 27.92 -14.64
CA LEU A 212 -0.83 27.46 -13.51
C LEU A 212 -0.41 26.07 -12.98
N VAL A 213 0.01 25.15 -13.85
CA VAL A 213 0.50 23.81 -13.45
C VAL A 213 1.86 23.94 -12.77
N GLU A 214 2.80 24.69 -13.34
CA GLU A 214 4.13 24.93 -12.77
C GLU A 214 4.01 25.67 -11.42
N THR A 215 3.23 26.76 -11.35
CA THR A 215 3.01 27.53 -10.11
C THR A 215 2.31 26.71 -9.01
N ALA A 216 1.36 25.83 -9.37
CA ALA A 216 0.72 24.94 -8.40
C ALA A 216 1.70 23.89 -7.86
N THR A 217 2.53 23.31 -8.75
CA THR A 217 3.57 22.34 -8.39
C THR A 217 4.53 22.94 -7.36
N ASP A 218 5.13 24.09 -7.67
CA ASP A 218 6.07 24.80 -6.79
C ASP A 218 5.48 25.13 -5.41
N GLN A 219 4.17 25.44 -5.33
CA GLN A 219 3.52 25.75 -4.06
C GLN A 219 3.18 24.52 -3.22
N ILE A 220 2.96 23.38 -3.84
CA ILE A 220 2.78 22.10 -3.14
C ILE A 220 4.15 21.63 -2.61
N GLU A 221 5.19 21.62 -3.44
CA GLU A 221 6.56 21.26 -3.06
C GLU A 221 7.10 22.16 -1.94
N SER A 222 6.88 23.48 -2.01
CA SER A 222 7.28 24.42 -0.96
C SER A 222 6.37 24.44 0.28
N GLN A 223 5.42 23.49 0.37
CA GLN A 223 4.46 23.32 1.47
C GLN A 223 3.64 24.57 1.80
N LYS A 224 3.39 25.42 0.81
CA LYS A 224 2.63 26.69 0.93
C LYS A 224 1.54 26.84 -0.15
N PRO A 225 0.67 25.83 -0.37
CA PRO A 225 -0.38 25.90 -1.37
C PRO A 225 -1.36 27.06 -1.11
N LYS A 226 -1.44 28.02 -2.03
CA LYS A 226 -2.49 29.04 -1.99
C LYS A 226 -3.74 28.49 -2.66
N ARG A 227 -4.82 28.35 -1.88
CA ARG A 227 -6.12 27.83 -2.33
C ARG A 227 -6.65 28.48 -3.62
N GLY A 228 -6.40 29.78 -3.82
CA GLY A 228 -6.81 30.49 -5.04
C GLY A 228 -6.10 29.99 -6.30
N ILE A 229 -4.83 29.61 -6.18
CA ILE A 229 -4.02 29.09 -7.30
C ILE A 229 -4.40 27.66 -7.60
N LEU A 230 -4.53 26.79 -6.59
CA LEU A 230 -5.03 25.42 -6.80
C LEU A 230 -6.40 25.42 -7.50
N LYS A 231 -7.29 26.33 -7.09
CA LYS A 231 -8.61 26.47 -7.70
C LYS A 231 -8.51 26.95 -9.16
N ALA A 232 -7.72 27.98 -9.45
CA ALA A 232 -7.51 28.46 -10.82
C ALA A 232 -6.92 27.37 -11.73
N THR A 233 -5.94 26.60 -11.24
CA THR A 233 -5.35 25.46 -11.97
C THR A 233 -6.39 24.37 -12.23
N SER A 234 -7.23 24.01 -11.26
CA SER A 234 -8.34 23.04 -11.44
C SER A 234 -9.41 23.55 -12.43
N GLU A 235 -9.80 24.82 -12.35
CA GLU A 235 -10.76 25.43 -13.28
C GLU A 235 -10.20 25.47 -14.72
N LYS A 236 -8.92 25.83 -14.90
CA LYS A 236 -8.26 25.85 -16.22
C LYS A 236 -8.08 24.44 -16.78
N LEU A 237 -7.57 23.48 -15.99
CA LEU A 237 -7.40 22.09 -16.44
C LEU A 237 -8.74 21.42 -16.75
N SER A 238 -9.82 21.76 -16.03
CA SER A 238 -11.18 21.32 -16.36
C SER A 238 -11.61 21.84 -17.73
N TYR A 239 -11.39 23.13 -18.02
CA TYR A 239 -11.66 23.71 -19.34
C TYR A 239 -10.84 23.03 -20.45
N ILE A 240 -9.52 22.88 -20.26
CA ILE A 240 -8.62 22.16 -21.17
C ILE A 240 -9.15 20.74 -21.45
N ASN A 241 -9.64 20.04 -20.42
CA ASN A 241 -10.20 18.70 -20.55
C ASN A 241 -11.42 18.68 -21.49
N THR A 242 -12.34 19.65 -21.35
CA THR A 242 -13.52 19.76 -22.22
C THR A 242 -13.20 20.01 -23.70
N ILE A 243 -12.07 20.64 -24.02
CA ILE A 243 -11.67 20.96 -25.40
C ILE A 243 -10.69 19.94 -25.99
N ALA A 244 -9.93 19.22 -25.16
CA ALA A 244 -9.02 18.15 -25.58
C ALA A 244 -9.76 16.84 -25.92
N GLY A 245 -10.90 16.59 -25.25
CA GLY A 245 -11.73 15.40 -25.45
C GLY A 245 -11.37 14.23 -24.54
N ASP A 246 -12.41 13.56 -24.04
CA ASP A 246 -12.30 12.43 -23.11
C ASP A 246 -11.48 11.27 -23.69
N GLY A 247 -10.63 10.65 -22.86
CA GLY A 247 -9.80 9.51 -23.24
C GLY A 247 -8.52 9.86 -24.01
N THR A 248 -8.16 11.14 -24.12
CA THR A 248 -6.83 11.55 -24.57
C THR A 248 -5.81 11.46 -23.42
N SER A 249 -4.53 11.24 -23.74
CA SER A 249 -3.46 11.23 -22.73
C SER A 249 -3.40 12.57 -21.95
N LEU A 250 -3.65 13.70 -22.63
CA LEU A 250 -3.75 15.01 -21.98
C LEU A 250 -4.91 15.05 -20.97
N ALA A 251 -6.09 14.55 -21.34
CA ALA A 251 -7.25 14.45 -20.44
C ALA A 251 -6.95 13.60 -19.19
N GLU A 252 -6.31 12.45 -19.37
CA GLU A 252 -5.94 11.55 -18.27
C GLU A 252 -4.93 12.19 -17.30
N HIS A 253 -3.88 12.84 -17.82
CA HIS A 253 -2.86 13.49 -16.98
C HIS A 253 -3.38 14.76 -16.31
N ALA A 254 -4.22 15.56 -17.00
CA ALA A 254 -4.89 16.71 -16.41
C ALA A 254 -5.81 16.28 -15.25
N LYS A 255 -6.58 15.20 -15.42
CA LYS A 255 -7.43 14.64 -14.37
C LYS A 255 -6.60 14.17 -13.16
N LYS A 256 -5.58 13.34 -13.38
CA LYS A 256 -4.66 12.88 -12.31
C LYS A 256 -4.05 14.06 -11.54
N PHE A 257 -3.68 15.14 -12.23
CA PHE A 257 -3.11 16.33 -11.60
C PHE A 257 -4.15 17.08 -10.76
N MET A 258 -5.35 17.34 -11.31
CA MET A 258 -6.46 17.98 -10.58
C MET A 258 -6.87 17.23 -9.31
N ASP A 259 -6.91 15.90 -9.38
CA ASP A 259 -7.20 15.05 -8.24
C ASP A 259 -6.17 15.27 -7.09
N ILE A 260 -4.87 15.38 -7.42
CA ILE A 260 -3.80 15.67 -6.43
C ILE A 260 -3.97 17.06 -5.81
N LEU A 261 -4.55 18.04 -6.54
CA LEU A 261 -4.87 19.36 -5.97
C LEU A 261 -5.99 19.29 -4.91
N GLY A 262 -6.70 18.16 -4.79
CA GLY A 262 -7.79 17.96 -3.86
C GLY A 262 -9.06 18.76 -4.21
N ILE A 263 -9.27 19.03 -5.50
CA ILE A 263 -10.41 19.82 -6.01
C ILE A 263 -11.14 19.01 -7.09
N GLY A 264 -12.11 18.22 -6.62
CA GLY A 264 -13.08 17.44 -7.42
C GLY A 264 -14.42 17.29 -6.69
#